data_AF-A0A1H6CPS9-F1
#
_entry.id   AF-A0A1H6CPS9-F1
#
_cell.length_a   1.000
_cell.length_b   1.000
_cell.length_c   1.000
_cell.angle_alpha   90.00
_cell.angle_beta   90.00
_cell.angle_gamma   90.00
#
_symmetry.space_group_name_H-M   'P 1'
#
loop_
_entity.id
_entity.type
_entity.pdbx_description
1 polymer ?
#
loop_
_entity_poly.entity_id
_entity_poly.type
_entity_poly.pdbx_seq_one_letter_code
_entity_poly.pdbx_strand_id
1 'polypeptide(L)'
;MNPLNDAPVARDESYTNAGGAYLHGTEDKVLLIPFAELIKNDSDIDSLTLRLETIAYSENGSAEILANGDICFTPNENFWGVASFRYVVSDEQGLAGDGLVTLYFDPVADAPPVAGDDIIHVYEDVPTIIPRAALLANDSDIDRDPL
;
A
#
# COMPACT_ATOMS: atom_id res chain seq x y z
N MET A 1 45.08 13.11 5.16
CA MET A 1 44.34 11.89 4.80
C MET A 1 43.03 12.35 4.19
N ASN A 2 42.68 11.86 3.00
CA ASN A 2 41.32 12.09 2.49
C ASN A 2 40.37 11.26 3.36
N PRO A 3 39.19 11.79 3.74
CA PRO A 3 38.18 10.97 4.37
C PRO A 3 37.81 9.79 3.45
N LEU A 4 37.52 8.64 4.08
CA LEU A 4 37.01 7.46 3.38
C LEU A 4 35.52 7.68 3.14
N ASN A 5 35.03 7.31 1.96
CA ASN A 5 33.60 7.37 1.66
C ASN A 5 32.80 6.46 2.60
N ASP A 6 31.78 7.01 3.23
CA ASP A 6 30.84 6.31 4.07
C ASP A 6 29.52 6.06 3.32
N ALA A 7 28.73 5.06 3.75
CA ALA A 7 27.48 4.74 3.09
C ALA A 7 26.34 5.65 3.54
N PRO A 8 25.36 5.94 2.66
CA PRO A 8 24.12 6.57 3.05
C PRO A 8 23.39 5.80 4.17
N VAL A 9 22.77 6.56 5.07
CA VAL A 9 21.84 6.06 6.08
C VAL A 9 20.44 6.44 5.64
N ALA A 10 19.75 5.47 5.04
CA ALA A 10 18.30 5.54 4.80
C ALA A 10 17.54 5.29 6.10
N ARG A 11 16.41 5.95 6.26
CA ARG A 11 15.51 5.79 7.41
C ARG A 11 14.20 5.16 6.96
N ASP A 12 13.43 4.72 7.95
CA ASP A 12 12.10 4.19 7.68
C ASP A 12 11.07 5.32 7.64
N GLU A 13 10.18 5.24 6.66
CA GLU A 13 9.09 6.16 6.45
C GLU A 13 7.75 5.51 6.80
N SER A 14 6.88 6.29 7.41
CA SER A 14 5.56 5.83 7.82
C SER A 14 4.53 6.93 7.60
N TYR A 15 3.36 6.55 7.10
CA TYR A 15 2.17 7.41 7.01
C TYR A 15 1.77 8.04 8.35
N THR A 16 2.20 7.47 9.48
CA THR A 16 1.95 8.01 10.83
C THR A 16 2.91 9.12 11.25
N ASN A 17 4.02 9.32 10.52
CA ASN A 17 4.99 10.37 10.83
C ASN A 17 4.43 11.76 10.48
N ALA A 18 4.88 12.78 11.21
CA ALA A 18 4.56 14.17 10.86
C ALA A 18 5.11 14.49 9.46
N GLY A 19 4.21 14.80 8.51
CA GLY A 19 4.57 15.03 7.11
C GLY A 19 4.41 13.80 6.21
N GLY A 20 4.05 12.62 6.74
CA GLY A 20 3.82 11.38 5.98
C GLY A 20 2.52 11.34 5.17
N ALA A 21 1.86 12.48 4.95
CA ALA A 21 0.58 12.54 4.20
C ALA A 21 0.73 12.06 2.74
N TYR A 22 1.95 12.15 2.16
CA TYR A 22 2.26 11.62 0.84
C TYR A 22 2.37 10.09 0.80
N LEU A 23 2.26 9.42 1.95
CA LEU A 23 2.23 7.96 2.11
C LEU A 23 0.81 7.45 2.41
N HIS A 24 -0.20 8.31 2.26
CA HIS A 24 -1.60 8.00 2.49
C HIS A 24 -2.38 8.20 1.18
N GLY A 25 -3.04 7.13 0.71
CA GLY A 25 -3.90 7.13 -0.46
C GLY A 25 -5.30 6.60 -0.17
N THR A 26 -6.08 6.41 -1.23
CA THR A 26 -7.34 5.65 -1.19
C THR A 26 -7.17 4.39 -2.01
N GLU A 27 -7.91 3.33 -1.68
CA GLU A 27 -7.91 2.11 -2.48
C GLU A 27 -8.20 2.38 -3.97
N ASP A 28 -7.72 1.44 -4.80
CA ASP A 28 -7.83 1.43 -6.26
C ASP A 28 -7.28 2.66 -6.98
N LYS A 29 -6.53 3.50 -6.26
CA LYS A 29 -5.83 4.64 -6.82
C LYS A 29 -4.33 4.51 -6.61
N VAL A 30 -3.62 4.83 -7.69
CA VAL A 30 -2.18 5.00 -7.67
C VAL A 30 -1.82 6.11 -6.68
N LEU A 31 -0.82 5.84 -5.85
CA LEU A 31 -0.18 6.80 -4.97
C LEU A 31 1.18 7.19 -5.55
N LEU A 32 1.36 8.50 -5.80
CA LEU A 32 2.63 9.05 -6.23
C LEU A 32 3.41 9.54 -5.01
N ILE A 33 4.62 9.01 -4.83
CA ILE A 33 5.50 9.30 -3.70
C ILE A 33 6.70 10.07 -4.25
N PRO A 34 6.82 11.39 -3.94
CA PRO A 34 7.95 12.18 -4.38
C PRO A 34 9.25 11.68 -3.75
N PHE A 35 10.27 11.40 -4.55
CA PHE A 35 11.54 10.91 -4.02
C PHE A 35 12.17 11.91 -3.05
N ALA A 36 12.06 13.21 -3.33
CA ALA A 36 12.60 14.27 -2.48
C ALA A 36 11.96 14.33 -1.08
N GLU A 37 10.70 13.91 -0.92
CA GLU A 37 10.07 13.82 0.40
C GLU A 37 10.44 12.53 1.12
N LEU A 38 10.70 11.45 0.37
CA LEU A 38 11.14 10.17 0.92
C LEU A 38 12.51 10.31 1.59
N ILE A 39 13.50 10.88 0.90
CA ILE A 39 14.89 10.97 1.40
C ILE A 39 15.15 12.14 2.35
N LYS A 40 14.11 12.87 2.75
CA LYS A 40 14.27 14.15 3.46
C LYS A 40 14.93 14.00 4.84
N ASN A 41 14.76 12.84 5.46
CA ASN A 41 15.33 12.42 6.73
C ASN A 41 16.55 11.50 6.56
N ASP A 42 16.91 11.15 5.32
CA ASP A 42 18.11 10.37 5.02
C ASP A 42 19.34 11.25 5.07
N SER A 43 20.48 10.61 5.32
CA SER A 43 21.74 11.34 5.47
C SER A 43 22.92 10.55 4.96
N ASP A 44 23.92 11.29 4.52
CA ASP A 44 25.24 10.79 4.22
C ASP A 44 26.25 11.65 4.99
N ILE A 45 27.21 11.03 5.69
CA ILE A 45 28.14 11.76 6.56
C ILE A 45 29.13 12.62 5.75
N ASP A 46 29.43 12.22 4.52
CA ASP A 46 30.20 12.98 3.56
C ASP A 46 29.34 14.05 2.85
N SER A 47 28.04 14.08 3.14
CA SER A 47 27.04 14.96 2.52
C SER A 47 26.96 14.80 1.00
N LEU A 48 27.18 13.58 0.51
CA LEU A 48 27.02 13.25 -0.90
C LEU A 48 25.54 13.23 -1.31
N THR A 49 25.31 13.49 -2.60
CA THR A 49 23.95 13.46 -3.15
C THR A 49 23.45 12.02 -3.23
N LEU A 50 22.24 11.80 -2.71
CA LEU A 50 21.58 10.50 -2.74
C LEU A 50 20.78 10.29 -4.02
N ARG A 51 20.76 9.06 -4.52
CA ARG A 51 20.00 8.63 -5.70
C ARG A 51 19.21 7.38 -5.36
N LEU A 52 17.99 7.28 -5.88
CA LEU A 52 17.20 6.07 -5.78
C LEU A 52 17.73 5.03 -6.76
N GLU A 53 18.09 3.85 -6.24
CA GLU A 53 18.64 2.77 -7.06
C GLU A 53 17.58 1.70 -7.36
N THR A 54 16.92 1.18 -6.33
CA THR A 54 15.98 0.06 -6.49
C THR A 54 14.84 0.10 -5.48
N ILE A 55 13.75 -0.57 -5.84
CA ILE A 55 12.63 -0.89 -4.96
C ILE A 55 12.49 -2.42 -4.91
N ALA A 56 12.19 -2.96 -3.74
CA ALA A 56 12.01 -4.39 -3.53
C ALA A 56 10.96 -4.69 -2.44
N TYR A 57 10.55 -5.96 -2.37
CA TYR A 57 9.72 -6.49 -1.29
C TYR A 57 8.40 -5.71 -1.07
N SER A 58 7.71 -5.35 -2.17
CA SER A 58 6.39 -4.71 -2.06
C SER A 58 5.35 -5.69 -1.50
N GLU A 59 4.55 -5.22 -0.56
CA GLU A 59 3.42 -5.94 0.03
C GLU A 59 2.12 -5.17 -0.21
N ASN A 60 1.03 -5.90 -0.48
CA ASN A 60 -0.30 -5.37 -0.76
C ASN A 60 -0.37 -4.37 -1.94
N GLY A 61 0.57 -4.47 -2.86
CA GLY A 61 0.63 -3.69 -4.09
C GLY A 61 1.96 -3.86 -4.81
N SER A 62 2.18 -3.03 -5.82
CA SER A 62 3.42 -2.98 -6.61
C SER A 62 3.96 -1.56 -6.66
N ALA A 63 5.27 -1.42 -6.45
CA ALA A 63 5.98 -0.15 -6.53
C ALA A 63 6.92 -0.12 -7.74
N GLU A 64 6.94 1.00 -8.46
CA GLU A 64 7.82 1.24 -9.60
C GLU A 64 8.49 2.61 -9.52
N ILE A 65 9.73 2.71 -10.04
CA ILE A 65 10.45 3.98 -10.16
C ILE A 65 10.08 4.62 -11.49
N LEU A 66 9.59 5.86 -11.45
CA LEU A 66 9.25 6.64 -12.63
C LEU A 66 10.50 7.28 -13.25
N ALA A 67 10.39 7.73 -14.50
CA ALA A 67 11.50 8.34 -15.24
C ALA A 67 12.06 9.63 -14.60
N ASN A 68 11.27 10.31 -13.77
CA ASN A 68 11.69 11.49 -13.01
C ASN A 68 12.29 11.16 -11.64
N GLY A 69 12.34 9.88 -11.26
CA GLY A 69 12.85 9.39 -9.97
C GLY A 69 11.81 9.23 -8.88
N ASP A 70 10.58 9.72 -9.07
CA ASP A 70 9.49 9.50 -8.11
C ASP A 70 9.03 8.05 -8.12
N ILE A 71 8.34 7.64 -7.06
CA ILE A 71 7.80 6.28 -6.95
C ILE A 71 6.30 6.30 -7.24
N CYS A 72 5.86 5.36 -8.07
CA CYS A 72 4.46 5.05 -8.31
C CYS A 72 4.12 3.76 -7.56
N PHE A 73 3.19 3.84 -6.62
CA PHE A 73 2.67 2.67 -5.90
C PHE A 73 1.24 2.40 -6.34
N THR A 74 0.99 1.18 -6.83
CA THR A 74 -0.34 0.69 -7.19
C THR A 74 -0.78 -0.34 -6.14
N PRO A 75 -1.78 -0.06 -5.30
CA PRO A 75 -2.31 -1.06 -4.37
C PRO A 75 -2.94 -2.23 -5.14
N ASN A 76 -3.05 -3.40 -4.50
CA ASN A 76 -3.83 -4.50 -5.07
C ASN A 76 -5.30 -4.07 -5.25
N GLU A 77 -6.01 -4.69 -6.20
CA GLU A 77 -7.42 -4.38 -6.47
C GLU A 77 -8.30 -4.63 -5.22
N ASN A 78 -9.17 -3.67 -4.88
CA ASN A 78 -10.05 -3.66 -3.70
C ASN A 78 -9.27 -3.86 -2.37
N PHE A 79 -8.04 -3.33 -2.31
CA PHE A 79 -7.22 -3.34 -1.09
C PHE A 79 -7.25 -2.00 -0.38
N TRP A 80 -7.73 -2.04 0.87
CA TRP A 80 -7.53 -0.99 1.87
C TRP A 80 -6.71 -1.50 3.06
N GLY A 81 -6.03 -0.56 3.73
CA GLY A 81 -5.19 -0.83 4.89
C GLY A 81 -3.71 -0.56 4.63
N VAL A 82 -2.84 -1.30 5.35
CA VAL A 82 -1.40 -1.04 5.37
C VAL A 82 -0.69 -1.78 4.24
N ALA A 83 0.07 -1.06 3.43
CA ALA A 83 0.97 -1.60 2.42
C ALA A 83 2.41 -1.19 2.72
N SER A 84 3.39 -1.86 2.11
CA SER A 84 4.81 -1.54 2.33
C SER A 84 5.69 -1.85 1.13
N PHE A 85 6.87 -1.24 1.08
CA PHE A 85 7.98 -1.65 0.20
C PHE A 85 9.31 -1.19 0.79
N ARG A 86 10.42 -1.79 0.35
CA ARG A 86 11.77 -1.31 0.66
C ARG A 86 12.37 -0.55 -0.51
N TYR A 87 13.16 0.47 -0.20
CA TYR A 87 13.93 1.23 -1.17
C TYR A 87 15.42 1.18 -0.83
N VAL A 88 16.25 1.35 -1.86
CA VAL A 88 17.71 1.45 -1.73
C VAL A 88 18.15 2.76 -2.33
N VAL A 89 18.91 3.54 -1.57
CA VAL A 89 19.59 4.74 -2.04
C VAL A 89 21.09 4.52 -2.08
N SER A 90 21.76 5.13 -3.06
CA SER A 90 23.22 5.19 -3.10
C SER A 90 23.74 6.63 -3.14
N ASP A 91 24.97 6.79 -2.68
CA ASP A 91 25.75 8.00 -2.90
C ASP A 91 26.35 8.03 -4.33
N GLU A 92 27.07 9.11 -4.66
CA GLU A 92 27.73 9.26 -5.97
C GLU A 92 28.99 8.38 -6.15
N GLN A 93 29.43 7.71 -5.08
CA GLN A 93 30.62 6.85 -5.07
C GLN A 93 30.26 5.34 -5.03
N GLY A 94 28.98 5.02 -4.97
CA GLY A 94 28.40 3.68 -5.13
C GLY A 94 28.18 2.91 -3.82
N LEU A 95 28.31 3.53 -2.65
CA LEU A 95 27.84 2.90 -1.40
C LEU A 95 26.35 3.14 -1.23
N ALA A 96 25.66 2.18 -0.59
CA ALA A 96 24.21 2.16 -0.53
C ALA A 96 23.67 1.87 0.88
N GLY A 97 22.49 2.38 1.15
CA GLY A 97 21.67 2.12 2.33
C GLY A 97 20.22 1.78 1.93
N ASP A 98 19.51 1.08 2.81
CA ASP A 98 18.12 0.66 2.58
C ASP A 98 17.18 1.13 3.68
N GLY A 99 15.93 1.42 3.30
CA GLY A 99 14.87 1.85 4.21
C GLY A 99 13.52 1.19 3.89
N LEU A 100 12.61 1.18 4.86
CA LEU A 100 11.25 0.66 4.73
C LEU A 100 10.24 1.80 4.62
N VAL A 101 9.36 1.74 3.63
CA VAL A 101 8.20 2.63 3.50
C VAL A 101 6.94 1.90 3.91
N THR A 102 6.19 2.49 4.84
CA THR A 102 4.86 2.02 5.27
C THR A 102 3.79 3.01 4.82
N LEU A 103 2.81 2.50 4.08
CA LEU A 103 1.72 3.23 3.44
C LEU A 103 0.37 2.90 4.10
N TYR A 104 -0.62 3.76 3.90
CA TYR A 104 -2.01 3.46 4.26
C TYR A 104 -2.99 3.86 3.15
N PHE A 105 -3.95 2.98 2.89
CA PHE A 105 -5.01 3.18 1.90
C PHE A 105 -6.38 3.18 2.59
N ASP A 106 -7.12 4.28 2.47
CA ASP A 106 -8.50 4.36 2.95
C ASP A 106 -9.45 3.56 2.06
N PRO A 107 -10.46 2.90 2.63
CA PRO A 107 -11.53 2.27 1.86
C PRO A 107 -12.41 3.32 1.17
N VAL A 108 -12.91 2.99 -0.01
CA VAL A 108 -13.81 3.77 -0.86
C VAL A 108 -14.85 2.82 -1.45
N ALA A 109 -16.12 3.06 -1.18
CA ALA A 109 -17.19 2.21 -1.69
C ALA A 109 -17.17 2.07 -3.23
N ASP A 110 -17.06 0.82 -3.70
CA ASP A 110 -16.97 0.49 -5.12
C ASP A 110 -18.33 0.21 -5.75
N ALA A 111 -19.17 -0.57 -5.06
CA ALA A 111 -20.48 -0.98 -5.57
C ALA A 111 -21.44 -1.42 -4.46
N PRO A 112 -22.76 -1.28 -4.66
CA PRO A 112 -23.73 -1.93 -3.79
C PRO A 112 -23.56 -3.46 -3.75
N PRO A 113 -23.98 -4.13 -2.66
CA PRO A 113 -23.99 -5.58 -2.59
C PRO A 113 -24.73 -6.24 -3.76
N VAL A 114 -24.26 -7.42 -4.16
CA VAL A 114 -24.84 -8.25 -5.21
C VAL A 114 -25.62 -9.39 -4.57
N ALA A 115 -26.93 -9.41 -4.79
CA ALA A 115 -27.81 -10.47 -4.32
C ALA A 115 -27.78 -11.70 -5.25
N GLY A 116 -27.76 -12.90 -4.67
CA GLY A 116 -27.85 -14.16 -5.39
C GLY A 116 -29.28 -14.72 -5.39
N ASP A 117 -29.68 -15.41 -6.46
CA ASP A 117 -30.99 -16.08 -6.50
C ASP A 117 -31.06 -17.23 -5.46
N ASP A 118 -32.07 -17.18 -4.61
CA ASP A 118 -32.33 -18.21 -3.59
C ASP A 118 -33.19 -19.35 -4.12
N ILE A 119 -32.80 -20.58 -3.79
CA ILE A 119 -33.66 -21.77 -3.93
C ILE A 119 -33.82 -22.42 -2.56
N ILE A 120 -35.04 -22.35 -2.03
CA ILE A 120 -35.38 -22.94 -0.72
C ILE A 120 -36.46 -24.00 -0.94
N HIS A 121 -36.11 -25.24 -0.62
CA HIS A 121 -37.05 -26.36 -0.62
C HIS A 121 -37.73 -26.45 0.74
N VAL A 122 -39.06 -26.47 0.74
CA VAL A 122 -39.89 -26.63 1.94
C VAL A 122 -40.79 -27.83 1.79
N TYR A 123 -41.16 -28.44 2.91
CA TYR A 123 -42.20 -29.45 2.91
C TYR A 123 -43.56 -28.77 2.86
N GLU A 124 -44.47 -29.35 2.08
CA GLU A 124 -45.88 -28.97 2.16
C GLU A 124 -46.39 -29.15 3.59
N ASP A 125 -47.33 -28.28 3.99
CA ASP A 125 -48.02 -28.33 5.28
C ASP A 125 -47.14 -28.22 6.54
N VAL A 126 -45.87 -27.85 6.38
CA VAL A 126 -44.94 -27.59 7.50
C VAL A 126 -44.57 -26.11 7.53
N PRO A 127 -45.02 -25.34 8.54
CA PRO A 127 -44.57 -23.97 8.73
C PRO A 127 -43.05 -23.92 8.80
N THR A 128 -42.45 -23.22 7.84
CA THR A 128 -40.99 -23.11 7.71
C THR A 128 -40.57 -21.68 7.95
N ILE A 129 -39.60 -21.48 8.84
CA ILE A 129 -38.94 -20.19 9.06
C ILE A 129 -37.72 -20.16 8.15
N ILE A 130 -37.67 -19.18 7.25
CA ILE A 130 -36.47 -18.90 6.45
C ILE A 130 -35.61 -17.92 7.25
N PRO A 131 -34.42 -18.31 7.74
CA PRO A 131 -33.56 -17.39 8.46
C PRO A 131 -32.95 -16.37 7.49
N ARG A 132 -32.73 -15.13 7.95
CA ARG A 132 -32.00 -14.10 7.18
C ARG A 132 -30.68 -14.62 6.62
N ALA A 133 -29.93 -15.38 7.42
CA ALA A 133 -28.65 -15.94 7.00
C ALA A 133 -28.76 -16.91 5.81
N ALA A 134 -29.92 -17.53 5.56
CA ALA A 134 -30.12 -18.35 4.36
C ALA A 134 -30.29 -17.49 3.10
N LEU A 135 -30.92 -16.31 3.23
CA LEU A 135 -31.10 -15.35 2.13
C LEU A 135 -29.81 -14.59 1.80
N LEU A 136 -28.89 -14.46 2.76
CA LEU A 136 -27.61 -13.76 2.56
C LEU A 136 -26.46 -14.70 2.20
N ALA A 137 -26.71 -16.02 2.13
CA ALA A 137 -25.63 -17.01 2.06
C ALA A 137 -24.87 -17.00 0.73
N ASN A 138 -25.51 -16.53 -0.34
CA ASN A 138 -25.01 -16.43 -1.71
C ASN A 138 -24.84 -14.97 -2.16
N ASP A 139 -25.13 -14.00 -1.28
CA ASP A 139 -24.92 -12.59 -1.52
C ASP A 139 -23.44 -12.24 -1.34
N SER A 140 -22.97 -11.23 -2.06
CA SER A 140 -21.57 -10.78 -2.00
C SER A 140 -21.46 -9.27 -1.97
N ASP A 141 -20.41 -8.78 -1.31
CA ASP A 141 -20.10 -7.36 -1.21
C ASP A 141 -18.58 -7.19 -1.38
N ILE A 142 -18.19 -6.30 -2.30
CA ILE A 142 -16.79 -6.09 -2.65
C ILE A 142 -16.05 -5.24 -1.61
N ASP A 143 -16.78 -4.36 -0.93
CA ASP A 143 -16.31 -3.48 0.16
C ASP A 143 -16.22 -4.22 1.51
N ARG A 144 -16.66 -5.49 1.54
CA ARG A 144 -16.77 -6.36 2.73
C ARG A 144 -17.66 -5.75 3.83
N ASP A 145 -18.66 -4.98 3.43
CA ASP A 145 -19.68 -4.46 4.33
C ASP A 145 -20.63 -5.55 4.85
N PRO A 146 -21.24 -5.39 6.04
CA PRO A 146 -22.23 -6.33 6.53
C PRO A 146 -23.49 -6.37 5.66
N LEU A 147 -23.83 -7.56 5.18
CA LEU A 147 -25.07 -7.90 4.47
C LEU A 147 -26.29 -8.04 5.40
#